data_AF-A0AAW1YUE1-F1
#
_entry.id   AF-A0AAW1YUE1-F1
#
_cell.length_a   1.000
_cell.length_b   1.000
_cell.length_c   1.000
_cell.angle_alpha   90.00
_cell.angle_beta   90.00
_cell.angle_gamma   90.00
#
_symmetry.space_group_name_H-M   'P 1'
#
loop_
_entity.id
_entity.type
_entity.pdbx_description
1 polymer ?
#
loop_
_entity_poly.entity_id
_entity_poly.type
_entity_poly.pdbx_seq_one_letter_code
_entity_poly.pdbx_strand_id
1 'polypeptide(L)'
;MREKCLNPTWSQCTVITKSVVDKYPGSFEDRTDEGDRMGNGYFTLSSQLKNRVDNLNRNNTLARLRKPKRPADTNDVHPAQPEKVAKTDSYGCINWQPSQLPEGETIDSLHHKKEEL
;
A
#
# COMPACT_ATOMS: atom_id res chain seq x y z
N MET A 1 6.57 -10.65 -23.54
CA MET A 1 5.22 -10.21 -23.09
C MET A 1 4.96 -10.90 -21.75
N ARG A 2 4.72 -10.18 -20.63
CA ARG A 2 4.45 -10.88 -19.36
C ARG A 2 3.04 -11.46 -19.42
N GLU A 3 2.94 -12.78 -19.37
CA GLU A 3 1.71 -13.57 -19.58
C GLU A 3 0.65 -13.37 -18.48
N LYS A 4 1.04 -12.81 -17.32
CA LYS A 4 0.14 -12.46 -16.21
C LYS A 4 0.42 -11.04 -15.72
N CYS A 5 -0.63 -10.23 -15.65
CA CYS A 5 -0.55 -8.91 -15.02
C CYS A 5 -0.39 -9.09 -13.50
N LEU A 6 0.76 -8.70 -12.96
CA LEU A 6 1.04 -8.85 -11.53
C LEU A 6 0.23 -7.88 -10.65
N ASN A 7 -0.20 -6.75 -11.21
CA ASN A 7 -1.08 -5.79 -10.54
C ASN A 7 -2.24 -5.39 -11.44
N PRO A 8 -3.29 -6.24 -11.53
CA PRO A 8 -4.49 -5.90 -12.29
C PRO A 8 -5.10 -4.57 -11.82
N THR A 9 -5.60 -3.83 -12.79
CA THR A 9 -6.37 -2.61 -12.56
C THR A 9 -7.72 -2.93 -11.94
N TRP A 10 -8.39 -1.90 -11.39
CA TRP A 10 -9.73 -2.05 -10.84
C TRP A 10 -10.71 -2.67 -11.84
N SER A 11 -10.72 -2.20 -13.09
CA SER A 11 -11.62 -2.73 -14.13
C SER A 11 -11.37 -4.20 -14.43
N GLN A 12 -10.11 -4.63 -14.47
CA GLN A 12 -9.74 -6.04 -14.65
C GLN A 12 -10.22 -6.90 -13.47
N CYS A 13 -10.08 -6.41 -12.23
CA CYS A 13 -10.65 -7.08 -11.06
C CYS A 13 -12.18 -7.18 -11.16
N THR A 14 -12.85 -6.09 -11.58
CA THR A 14 -14.32 -6.02 -11.72
C THR A 14 -14.87 -7.05 -12.72
N VAL A 15 -14.17 -7.29 -13.84
CA VAL A 15 -14.61 -8.31 -14.82
C VAL A 15 -14.70 -9.69 -14.17
N ILE A 16 -13.72 -10.05 -13.35
CA ILE A 16 -13.67 -11.35 -12.68
C ILE A 16 -14.74 -11.43 -11.60
N THR A 17 -14.85 -10.40 -10.74
CA THR A 17 -15.80 -10.42 -9.63
C THR A 17 -17.24 -10.41 -10.11
N LYS A 18 -17.56 -9.65 -11.17
CA LYS A 18 -18.87 -9.72 -11.82
C LYS A 18 -19.20 -11.14 -12.27
N SER A 19 -18.26 -11.82 -12.96
CA SER A 19 -18.48 -13.21 -13.39
C SER A 19 -18.70 -14.18 -12.23
N VAL A 20 -18.05 -13.96 -11.09
CA VAL A 20 -18.23 -14.79 -9.88
C VAL A 20 -19.62 -14.56 -9.28
N VAL A 21 -20.04 -13.30 -9.16
CA VAL A 21 -21.36 -12.95 -8.62
C VAL A 21 -22.49 -13.43 -9.53
N ASP A 22 -22.34 -13.28 -10.85
CA ASP A 22 -23.32 -13.77 -11.83
C ASP A 22 -23.49 -15.31 -11.73
N LYS A 23 -22.42 -16.04 -11.40
CA LYS A 23 -22.45 -17.51 -11.23
C LYS A 23 -22.99 -17.95 -9.88
N TYR A 24 -22.75 -17.18 -8.82
CA TYR A 24 -23.05 -17.55 -7.44
C TYR A 24 -23.64 -16.36 -6.65
N PRO A 25 -24.82 -15.84 -7.06
CA PRO A 25 -25.38 -14.62 -6.47
C PRO A 25 -25.72 -14.79 -4.99
N GLY A 26 -26.20 -15.96 -4.57
CA GLY A 26 -26.53 -16.22 -3.16
C GLY A 26 -25.32 -16.24 -2.21
N SER A 27 -24.09 -16.29 -2.73
CA SER A 27 -22.87 -16.34 -1.92
C SER A 27 -22.05 -15.07 -1.97
N PHE A 28 -22.06 -14.35 -3.10
CA PHE A 28 -21.14 -13.24 -3.34
C PHE A 28 -21.82 -11.93 -3.73
N GLU A 29 -23.14 -11.92 -3.96
CA GLU A 29 -23.85 -10.67 -4.25
C GLU A 29 -23.93 -9.80 -3.01
N ASP A 30 -23.58 -8.52 -3.15
CA ASP A 30 -23.77 -7.51 -2.11
C ASP A 30 -25.28 -7.30 -1.90
N ARG A 31 -25.76 -7.59 -0.69
CA ARG A 31 -27.18 -7.46 -0.31
C ARG A 31 -27.35 -6.64 0.96
N THR A 32 -28.50 -5.98 1.09
CA THR A 32 -28.93 -5.34 2.34
C THR A 32 -29.41 -6.39 3.34
N ASP A 33 -29.70 -5.97 4.57
CA ASP A 33 -30.24 -6.84 5.62
C ASP A 33 -31.63 -7.40 5.24
N GLU A 34 -32.37 -6.66 4.41
CA GLU A 34 -33.65 -7.05 3.84
C GLU A 34 -33.52 -8.01 2.64
N GLY A 35 -32.29 -8.24 2.15
CA GLY A 35 -31.99 -9.14 1.04
C GLY A 35 -31.99 -8.49 -0.35
N ASP A 36 -32.20 -7.18 -0.43
CA ASP A 36 -32.17 -6.44 -1.70
C ASP A 36 -30.75 -6.25 -2.22
N ARG A 37 -30.58 -6.24 -3.55
CA ARG A 37 -29.27 -6.01 -4.17
C ARG A 37 -28.75 -4.61 -3.84
N MET A 38 -27.56 -4.55 -3.24
CA MET A 38 -26.88 -3.30 -2.95
C MET A 38 -26.05 -2.83 -4.14
N GLY A 39 -26.43 -1.70 -4.74
CA GLY A 39 -25.68 -1.06 -5.82
C GLY A 39 -25.49 -1.97 -7.03
N ASN A 40 -24.23 -2.20 -7.42
CA ASN A 40 -23.89 -3.09 -8.53
C ASN A 40 -23.80 -4.58 -8.13
N GLY A 41 -23.91 -4.90 -6.83
CA GLY A 41 -23.93 -6.27 -6.32
C GLY A 41 -22.56 -6.97 -6.23
N TYR A 42 -21.46 -6.33 -6.64
CA TYR A 42 -20.13 -6.96 -6.65
C TYR A 42 -19.01 -6.00 -6.20
N PHE A 43 -19.37 -4.87 -5.61
CA PHE A 43 -18.41 -3.85 -5.19
C PHE A 43 -17.52 -4.34 -4.07
N THR A 44 -18.09 -4.98 -3.03
CA THR A 44 -17.28 -5.43 -1.88
C THR A 44 -16.29 -6.50 -2.31
N LEU A 45 -16.72 -7.45 -3.16
CA LEU A 45 -15.84 -8.49 -3.69
C LEU A 45 -14.71 -7.88 -4.55
N SER A 46 -15.03 -6.89 -5.38
CA SER A 46 -14.03 -6.15 -6.19
C SER A 46 -13.00 -5.45 -5.31
N SER A 47 -13.46 -4.79 -4.25
CA SER A 47 -12.60 -4.10 -3.28
C SER A 47 -11.68 -5.08 -2.55
N GLN A 48 -12.24 -6.19 -2.05
CA GLN A 48 -11.46 -7.23 -1.39
C GLN A 48 -10.42 -7.86 -2.33
N LEU A 49 -10.78 -8.14 -3.59
CA LEU A 49 -9.85 -8.68 -4.58
C LEU A 49 -8.70 -7.70 -4.84
N LYS A 50 -9.01 -6.41 -5.05
CA LYS A 50 -7.98 -5.40 -5.29
C LYS A 50 -7.04 -5.22 -4.09
N ASN A 51 -7.60 -5.16 -2.87
CA ASN A 51 -6.82 -5.07 -1.65
C ASN A 51 -5.87 -6.26 -1.48
N ARG A 52 -6.33 -7.49 -1.78
CA ARG A 52 -5.46 -8.69 -1.75
C ARG A 52 -4.33 -8.60 -2.77
N VAL A 53 -4.62 -8.16 -3.99
CA VAL A 53 -3.61 -7.92 -5.04
C VAL A 53 -2.59 -6.88 -4.58
N ASP A 54 -3.03 -5.77 -3.99
CA ASP A 54 -2.13 -4.71 -3.54
C ASP A 54 -1.26 -5.16 -2.35
N ASN A 55 -1.83 -5.94 -1.42
CA ASN A 55 -1.09 -6.52 -0.31
C ASN A 55 0.01 -7.49 -0.77
N LEU A 56 -0.28 -8.34 -1.76
CA LEU A 56 0.74 -9.22 -2.36
C LEU A 56 1.84 -8.42 -3.07
N ASN A 57 1.50 -7.27 -3.65
CA ASN A 57 2.44 -6.38 -4.32
C ASN A 57 3.12 -5.37 -3.39
N ARG A 58 2.89 -5.42 -2.06
CA ARG A 58 3.38 -4.40 -1.11
C ARG A 58 4.89 -4.19 -1.17
N ASN A 59 5.65 -5.26 -1.39
CA ASN A 59 7.12 -5.23 -1.49
C ASN A 59 7.62 -5.10 -2.93
N ASN A 60 6.73 -5.08 -3.92
CA ASN A 60 7.08 -4.98 -5.33
C ASN A 60 6.95 -3.52 -5.80
N THR A 61 8.02 -2.75 -5.61
CA THR A 61 8.09 -1.34 -6.01
C THR A 61 7.81 -1.12 -7.50
N LEU A 62 8.14 -2.10 -8.35
CA LEU A 62 7.88 -2.06 -9.79
C LEU A 62 6.41 -2.30 -10.15
N ALA A 63 5.67 -3.05 -9.31
CA ALA A 63 4.25 -3.32 -9.50
C ALA A 63 3.35 -2.27 -8.86
N ARG A 64 3.87 -1.34 -8.04
CA ARG A 64 3.10 -0.23 -7.50
C ARG A 64 2.67 0.72 -8.62
N LEU A 65 1.36 0.93 -8.76
CA LEU A 65 0.78 1.92 -9.68
C LEU A 65 1.27 3.34 -9.35
N ARG A 66 1.41 3.65 -8.05
CA ARG A 66 2.03 4.88 -7.58
C ARG A 66 3.54 4.67 -7.47
N LYS A 67 4.25 4.99 -8.55
CA LYS A 67 5.71 5.05 -8.55
C LYS A 67 6.16 6.18 -7.62
N PRO A 68 7.22 5.99 -6.81
CA PRO A 68 7.87 7.12 -6.16
C PRO A 68 8.34 8.11 -7.23
N LYS A 69 8.19 9.41 -6.95
CA LYS A 69 8.63 10.48 -7.85
C LYS A 69 10.12 10.32 -8.10
N ARG A 70 10.52 10.00 -9.34
CA ARG A 70 11.93 10.03 -9.73
C ARG A 70 12.40 11.49 -9.66
N PRO A 71 13.59 11.79 -9.12
CA PRO A 71 14.19 13.10 -9.33
C PRO A 71 14.32 13.31 -10.84
N ALA A 72 14.00 14.52 -11.29
CA ALA A 72 14.07 14.87 -12.71
C ALA A 72 15.52 14.71 -13.19
N ASP A 73 15.70 14.08 -14.36
CA ASP A 73 17.00 14.01 -15.06
C ASP A 73 17.44 15.43 -15.42
N THR A 74 18.16 16.10 -14.52
CA THR A 74 19.02 17.21 -14.88
C THR A 74 20.31 16.62 -15.41
N ASN A 75 20.52 16.76 -16.72
CA ASN A 75 21.77 16.46 -17.42
C ASN A 75 22.91 17.34 -16.91
N ASP A 76 23.40 17.10 -15.70
CA ASP A 76 24.64 17.70 -15.22
C ASP A 76 25.58 16.61 -14.72
N VAL A 77 26.73 16.55 -15.39
CA VAL A 77 27.84 15.66 -15.15
C VAL A 77 28.44 15.98 -13.79
N HIS A 78 27.95 15.33 -12.73
CA HIS A 78 28.62 15.31 -11.43
C HIS A 78 28.66 13.88 -10.85
N PRO A 79 29.79 13.48 -10.24
CA PRO A 79 30.01 12.10 -9.81
C PRO A 79 28.99 11.66 -8.77
N ALA A 80 28.51 10.43 -8.96
CA ALA A 80 27.44 9.75 -8.25
C ALA A 80 27.38 10.06 -6.74
N GLN A 81 26.41 10.85 -6.32
CA GLN A 81 25.90 10.79 -4.95
C GLN A 81 24.87 9.66 -4.87
N PRO A 82 24.83 8.87 -3.78
CA PRO A 82 23.88 7.78 -3.65
C PRO A 82 22.47 8.34 -3.76
N GLU A 83 21.72 7.79 -4.71
CA GLU A 83 20.34 8.11 -5.02
C GLU A 83 19.54 8.26 -3.72
N LYS A 84 19.21 9.49 -3.35
CA LYS A 84 18.24 9.75 -2.29
C LYS A 84 16.89 9.30 -2.84
N VAL A 85 16.59 8.01 -2.66
CA VAL A 85 15.27 7.43 -2.86
C VAL A 85 14.29 8.43 -2.27
N ALA A 86 13.43 9.00 -3.13
CA ALA A 86 12.47 10.01 -2.71
C ALA A 86 11.76 9.49 -1.47
N LYS A 87 12.04 10.11 -0.32
CA LYS A 87 11.51 9.68 0.97
C LYS A 87 10.01 9.64 0.80
N THR A 88 9.45 8.43 0.82
CA THR A 88 8.00 8.26 0.85
C THR A 88 7.56 8.92 2.14
N ASP A 89 6.61 9.86 2.08
CA ASP A 89 6.04 10.47 3.28
C ASP A 89 5.58 9.35 4.21
N SER A 90 6.33 9.13 5.28
CA SER A 90 6.04 8.15 6.29
C SER A 90 5.38 8.87 7.45
N TYR A 91 4.08 8.66 7.61
CA TYR A 91 3.36 9.12 8.79
C TYR A 91 3.57 8.11 9.92
N GLY A 92 3.93 8.60 11.11
CA GLY A 92 4.11 7.78 12.32
C GLY A 92 5.56 7.47 12.71
N CYS A 93 5.72 6.73 13.81
CA CYS A 93 7.02 6.36 14.37
C CYS A 93 7.64 5.21 13.57
N ILE A 94 8.42 5.54 12.54
CA ILE A 94 9.12 4.59 11.65
C ILE A 94 10.27 3.83 12.33
N ASN A 95 10.72 4.31 13.49
CA ASN A 95 11.82 3.73 14.25
C ASN A 95 11.44 3.68 15.73
N TRP A 96 10.49 2.82 16.07
CA TRP A 96 9.94 2.68 17.43
C TRP A 96 11.00 2.31 18.48
N GLN A 97 12.12 1.72 18.06
CA GLN A 97 13.28 1.43 18.91
C GLN A 97 14.55 1.83 18.17
N PRO A 98 14.98 3.10 18.26
CA PRO A 98 16.19 3.53 17.62
C PRO A 98 17.39 2.79 18.22
N SER A 99 18.21 2.19 17.37
CA SER A 99 19.43 1.49 17.79
C SER A 99 20.53 2.42 18.31
N GLN A 100 20.38 3.72 18.07
CA GLN A 100 21.30 4.77 18.48
C GLN A 100 20.49 5.90 19.12
N LEU A 101 20.95 6.38 20.27
CA LEU A 101 20.34 7.54 20.91
C LEU A 101 20.84 8.84 20.25
N PRO A 102 20.07 9.93 20.30
CA PRO A 102 20.54 11.25 19.90
C PRO A 102 21.83 11.64 20.62
N GLU A 103 22.64 12.48 19.98
CA GLU A 103 23.91 12.92 20.52
C GLU A 103 23.71 13.65 21.85
N GLY A 104 24.41 13.21 22.90
CA GLY A 104 24.27 13.72 24.27
C GLY A 104 23.16 13.07 25.10
N GLU A 105 22.37 12.15 24.54
CA GLU A 105 21.35 11.41 25.29
C GLU A 105 21.84 10.02 25.71
N THR A 106 21.61 9.69 26.97
CA THR A 106 21.81 8.35 27.54
C THR A 106 20.47 7.72 27.90
N ILE A 107 20.46 6.41 28.10
CA ILE A 107 19.27 5.68 28.56
C ILE A 107 18.73 6.32 29.84
N ASP A 108 19.61 6.63 30.80
CA ASP A 108 19.23 7.24 32.08
C ASP A 108 18.61 8.64 31.91
N SER A 109 19.15 9.46 30.99
CA SER A 109 18.57 10.78 30.68
C SER A 109 17.16 10.67 30.11
N LEU A 110 16.92 9.67 29.26
CA LEU A 110 15.60 9.41 28.70
C LEU A 110 14.61 8.89 29.74
N HIS A 111 15.07 8.03 30.65
CA HIS A 111 14.27 7.57 31.78
C HIS A 111 13.85 8.73 32.69
N HIS A 112 14.79 9.62 33.01
CA HIS A 112 14.49 10.80 33.82
C HIS A 112 13.47 11.72 33.15
N LYS A 113 13.64 12.05 31.86
CA LYS A 113 12.66 12.84 31.09
C LYS A 113 11.27 12.17 31.05
N LYS A 114 11.20 10.84 31.03
CA LYS A 114 9.94 10.10 31.06
C LYS A 114 9.24 10.21 32.41
N GLU A 115 9.98 10.29 33.51
CA GLU A 115 9.44 10.47 34.86
C GLU A 115 8.95 11.90 35.11
N GLU A 116 9.48 12.89 34.38
CA GLU A 116 9.04 14.29 34.42
C GLU A 116 7.82 14.60 33.53
N LEU A 117 7.34 13.62 32.76
CA LEU A 117 6.23 13.71 31.80
C LEU A 117 4.91 13.21 32.38
#